data_AF-A0A7S2VRI5-F1
#
_entry.id   AF-A0A7S2VRI5-F1
#
_cell.length_a   1.000
_cell.length_b   1.000
_cell.length_c   1.000
_cell.angle_alpha   90.00
_cell.angle_beta   90.00
_cell.angle_gamma   90.00
#
_symmetry.space_group_name_H-M   'P 1'
#
loop_
_entity.id
_entity.type
_entity.pdbx_description
1 polymer ?
#
loop_
_entity_poly.entity_id
_entity_poly.type
_entity_poly.pdbx_seq_one_letter_code
_entity_poly.pdbx_strand_id
1 'polypeptide(L)'
;MGGGHSVELLADQDAVSEKFRGKKCIMSATLDDLDPPAEPDGVFKELVEWLRRPVEPMGEGVLKSVTVTEDDGEDNFTTKVIADGFKLDAYGFGKGDGTDRVTRWKKVKLDRANGVVEWTDLVSELTLGAWADEATGETGTCITVTILKNPHRLEIVIQDADGTNPSGEAVANALYGLTDRIVGMVQQLAKAKVKASVETKGSGEKSVMVEPMDEHVDFDGFFNKFITIQREKFEKIPGVVIDDPTEGEFVTVAIIPQPDGSEKTSTNSVKHNVNTGSITLEMHDTEGILVNTMYWQLHKDPLQLEAWSITKTGERIVSESIARVVQFDTNQTIERANSWFG
;
A
#
# COMPACT_ATOMS: atom_id res chain seq x y z
N MET A 1 -14.65 7.69 -13.66
CA MET A 1 -14.86 8.36 -12.36
C MET A 1 -13.52 8.35 -11.66
N GLY A 2 -12.87 9.52 -11.50
CA GLY A 2 -11.56 9.60 -10.85
C GLY A 2 -11.66 9.07 -9.43
N GLY A 3 -10.75 8.20 -9.02
CA GLY A 3 -10.64 7.81 -7.62
C GLY A 3 -10.41 9.08 -6.82
N GLY A 4 -11.35 9.44 -5.94
CA GLY A 4 -11.17 10.61 -5.08
C GLY A 4 -9.98 10.37 -4.15
N HIS A 5 -9.19 11.41 -3.92
CA HIS A 5 -8.20 11.42 -2.86
C HIS A 5 -8.88 11.36 -1.49
N SER A 6 -8.21 10.75 -0.52
CA SER A 6 -8.67 10.61 0.87
C SER A 6 -8.88 11.95 1.58
N VAL A 7 -8.06 12.95 1.22
CA VAL A 7 -8.13 14.34 1.67
C VAL A 7 -7.51 15.22 0.59
N GLU A 8 -8.06 16.40 0.35
CA GLU A 8 -7.47 17.37 -0.57
C GLU A 8 -6.17 17.97 -0.02
N LEU A 9 -5.17 18.18 -0.89
CA LEU A 9 -3.90 18.83 -0.55
C LEU A 9 -3.79 20.20 -1.22
N LEU A 10 -3.48 21.20 -0.41
CA LEU A 10 -3.37 22.61 -0.80
C LEU A 10 -1.89 23.02 -0.86
N ALA A 11 -1.45 23.45 -2.04
CA ALA A 11 -0.09 23.92 -2.29
C ALA A 11 0.14 25.36 -1.78
N ASP A 12 1.41 25.72 -1.57
CA ASP A 12 1.91 27.07 -1.24
C ASP A 12 1.21 27.77 -0.06
N GLN A 13 0.76 26.97 0.92
CA GLN A 13 0.14 27.47 2.14
C GLN A 13 1.20 27.97 3.12
N ASP A 14 0.85 28.99 3.90
CA ASP A 14 1.75 29.46 4.97
C ASP A 14 1.77 28.44 6.11
N ALA A 15 2.97 28.01 6.50
CA ALA A 15 3.13 27.10 7.64
C ALA A 15 2.68 27.77 8.94
N VAL A 16 1.94 27.03 9.74
CA VAL A 16 1.35 27.44 11.02
C VAL A 16 2.21 26.98 12.19
N SER A 17 2.94 25.88 12.05
CA SER A 17 3.84 25.41 13.10
C SER A 17 4.98 26.42 13.38
N GLU A 18 5.35 26.55 14.65
CA GLU A 18 6.41 27.47 15.07
C GLU A 18 7.75 27.15 14.38
N LYS A 19 8.05 25.85 14.20
CA LYS A 19 9.29 25.36 13.58
C LYS A 19 9.48 25.87 12.15
N PHE A 20 8.39 26.05 11.40
CA PHE A 20 8.43 26.43 10.00
C PHE A 20 7.82 27.81 9.71
N ARG A 21 7.66 28.66 10.74
CA ARG A 21 7.09 30.00 10.58
C ARG A 21 7.77 30.77 9.43
N GLY A 22 6.95 31.29 8.52
CA GLY A 22 7.41 32.05 7.34
C GLY A 22 7.87 31.19 6.16
N LYS A 23 7.73 29.87 6.24
CA LYS A 23 7.91 28.94 5.10
C LYS A 23 6.57 28.62 4.45
N LYS A 24 6.66 28.21 3.19
CA LYS A 24 5.54 27.59 2.46
C LYS A 24 5.51 26.09 2.71
N CYS A 25 4.32 25.52 2.71
CA CYS A 25 4.07 24.11 2.96
C CYS A 25 2.94 23.59 2.07
N ILE A 26 2.77 22.26 2.09
CA ILE A 26 1.54 21.62 1.65
C ILE A 26 0.66 21.44 2.88
N MET A 27 -0.58 21.91 2.82
CA MET A 27 -1.55 21.76 3.91
C MET A 27 -2.71 20.89 3.43
N SER A 28 -3.13 19.91 4.21
CA SER A 28 -4.37 19.20 3.90
C SER A 28 -5.60 20.10 4.12
N ALA A 29 -6.70 19.78 3.43
CA ALA A 29 -8.02 20.14 3.90
C ALA A 29 -8.27 19.58 5.32
N THR A 30 -9.33 20.06 5.97
CA THR A 30 -9.65 19.59 7.32
C THR A 30 -9.99 18.10 7.31
N LEU A 31 -9.41 17.36 8.26
CA LEU A 31 -9.68 15.95 8.49
C LEU A 31 -10.97 15.75 9.29
N ASP A 32 -11.51 16.83 9.88
CA ASP A 32 -12.76 16.85 10.65
C ASP A 32 -14.00 16.62 9.77
N ASP A 33 -13.94 16.99 8.50
CA ASP A 33 -15.07 16.91 7.56
C ASP A 33 -15.16 15.56 6.83
N LEU A 34 -14.22 14.65 7.13
CA LEU A 34 -14.21 13.29 6.61
C LEU A 34 -15.29 12.43 7.28
N ASP A 35 -15.74 11.37 6.60
CA ASP A 35 -16.72 10.42 7.15
C ASP A 35 -16.15 8.99 7.19
N PRO A 36 -15.80 8.45 8.37
CA PRO A 36 -15.69 9.17 9.65
C PRO A 36 -14.50 10.16 9.63
N PRO A 37 -14.46 11.11 10.58
CA PRO A 37 -13.32 11.99 10.78
C PRO A 37 -12.03 11.20 11.01
N ALA A 38 -10.90 11.69 10.46
CA ALA A 38 -9.60 11.07 10.69
C ALA A 38 -8.91 11.69 11.90
N GLU A 39 -9.00 11.01 13.05
CA GLU A 39 -8.46 11.49 14.32
C GLU A 39 -6.91 11.61 14.31
N PRO A 40 -6.34 12.68 14.91
CA PRO A 40 -4.90 12.93 14.91
C PRO A 40 -4.04 11.74 15.37
N ASP A 41 -4.45 11.07 16.45
CA ASP A 41 -3.70 9.95 17.02
C ASP A 41 -3.69 8.74 16.06
N GLY A 42 -4.80 8.53 15.33
CA GLY A 42 -4.91 7.50 14.31
C GLY A 42 -3.98 7.78 13.13
N VAL A 43 -3.97 9.03 12.65
CA VAL A 43 -3.09 9.45 11.55
C VAL A 43 -1.61 9.39 11.94
N PHE A 44 -1.27 9.82 13.17
CA PHE A 44 0.10 9.71 13.70
C PHE A 44 0.54 8.26 13.74
N LYS A 45 -0.29 7.39 14.33
CA LYS A 45 0.01 5.97 14.47
C LYS A 45 0.24 5.31 13.11
N GLU A 46 -0.67 5.53 12.16
CA GLU A 46 -0.59 4.93 10.83
C GLU A 46 0.65 5.43 10.05
N LEU A 47 0.98 6.73 10.15
CA LEU A 47 2.20 7.26 9.54
C LEU A 47 3.47 6.61 10.12
N VAL A 48 3.53 6.43 11.44
CA VAL A 48 4.66 5.76 12.10
C VAL A 48 4.74 4.28 11.71
N GLU A 49 3.62 3.57 11.68
CA GLU A 49 3.56 2.17 11.24
C GLU A 49 4.05 2.02 9.79
N TRP A 50 3.62 2.92 8.91
CA TRP A 50 4.10 2.97 7.53
C TRP A 50 5.61 3.24 7.46
N LEU A 51 6.14 4.20 8.22
CA LEU A 51 7.58 4.51 8.20
C LEU A 51 8.46 3.39 8.79
N ARG A 52 7.91 2.57 9.70
CA ARG A 52 8.60 1.36 10.20
C ARG A 52 8.59 0.21 9.19
N ARG A 53 7.60 0.14 8.30
CA ARG A 53 7.56 -0.84 7.21
C ARG A 53 6.97 -0.22 5.93
N PRO A 54 7.76 0.57 5.19
CA PRO A 54 7.29 1.26 3.98
C PRO A 54 7.34 0.32 2.79
N VAL A 55 6.65 -0.81 2.90
CA VAL A 55 6.55 -1.86 1.88
C VAL A 55 5.11 -1.93 1.42
N GLU A 56 4.92 -1.62 0.13
CA GLU A 56 3.64 -1.81 -0.53
C GLU A 56 3.38 -3.30 -0.81
N PRO A 57 2.11 -3.73 -0.91
CA PRO A 57 1.75 -5.11 -1.20
C PRO A 57 2.47 -5.68 -2.43
N MET A 58 2.60 -4.90 -3.50
CA MET A 58 3.33 -5.31 -4.72
C MET A 58 4.83 -5.53 -4.46
N GLY A 59 5.42 -4.77 -3.53
CA GLY A 59 6.83 -4.89 -3.17
C GLY A 59 7.16 -6.14 -2.34
N GLU A 60 6.18 -6.77 -1.68
CA GLU A 60 6.40 -7.98 -0.87
C GLU A 60 6.94 -9.14 -1.71
N GLY A 61 6.49 -9.27 -2.97
CA GLY A 61 6.92 -10.36 -3.87
C GLY A 61 8.42 -10.37 -4.18
N VAL A 62 9.06 -9.20 -4.12
CA VAL A 62 10.50 -9.01 -4.37
C VAL A 62 11.25 -8.61 -3.10
N LEU A 63 10.61 -8.63 -1.93
CA LEU A 63 11.23 -8.21 -0.70
C LEU A 63 12.32 -9.20 -0.26
N LYS A 64 13.49 -8.66 0.09
CA LYS A 64 14.59 -9.40 0.74
C LYS A 64 14.57 -9.21 2.25
N SER A 65 14.49 -7.95 2.69
CA SER A 65 14.47 -7.61 4.11
C SER A 65 13.91 -6.22 4.37
N VAL A 66 13.35 -6.05 5.57
CA VAL A 66 13.10 -4.75 6.19
C VAL A 66 13.82 -4.76 7.53
N THR A 67 14.72 -3.81 7.72
CA THR A 67 15.45 -3.63 8.98
C THR A 67 15.03 -2.31 9.60
N VAL A 68 14.62 -2.35 10.86
CA VAL A 68 14.37 -1.16 11.69
C VAL A 68 15.40 -1.18 12.82
N THR A 69 16.23 -0.14 12.87
CA THR A 69 17.23 0.05 13.92
C THR A 69 16.81 1.24 14.77
N GLU A 70 16.66 1.04 16.08
CA GLU A 70 16.41 2.14 17.01
C GLU A 70 17.76 2.77 17.38
N ASP A 71 17.95 4.04 17.03
CA ASP A 71 19.22 4.74 17.20
C ASP A 71 19.33 5.30 18.63
N ASP A 72 18.26 5.93 19.12
CA ASP A 72 18.15 6.53 20.46
C ASP A 72 16.72 6.33 21.02
N GLY A 73 16.22 5.08 20.97
CA GLY A 73 14.89 4.68 21.45
C GLY A 73 13.79 4.67 20.38
N GLU A 74 12.56 4.36 20.77
CA GLU A 74 11.44 4.09 19.84
C GLU A 74 11.00 5.28 18.96
N ASP A 75 11.40 6.49 19.36
CA ASP A 75 11.10 7.74 18.66
C ASP A 75 12.21 8.20 17.71
N ASN A 76 13.35 7.50 17.68
CA ASN A 76 14.44 7.76 16.75
C ASN A 76 14.88 6.43 16.12
N PHE A 77 14.46 6.18 14.89
CA PHE A 77 14.75 4.92 14.22
C PHE A 77 15.13 5.09 12.75
N THR A 78 15.94 4.16 12.26
CA THR A 78 16.31 4.05 10.85
C THR A 78 15.63 2.82 10.24
N THR A 79 14.86 3.02 9.17
CA THR A 79 14.26 1.92 8.40
C THR A 79 15.01 1.74 7.08
N LYS A 80 15.41 0.50 6.76
CA LYS A 80 16.01 0.13 5.47
C LYS A 80 15.24 -1.03 4.85
N VAL A 81 14.76 -0.83 3.63
CA VAL A 81 14.06 -1.84 2.82
C VAL A 81 14.98 -2.25 1.67
N ILE A 82 15.19 -3.55 1.54
CA ILE A 82 15.99 -4.15 0.48
C ILE A 82 15.09 -5.08 -0.33
N ALA A 83 15.01 -4.83 -1.63
CA ALA A 83 14.44 -5.76 -2.59
C ALA A 83 15.54 -6.71 -3.10
N ASP A 84 15.18 -7.98 -3.28
CA ASP A 84 16.07 -9.04 -3.71
C ASP A 84 16.37 -8.88 -5.21
N GLY A 85 17.66 -8.77 -5.55
CA GLY A 85 18.09 -8.54 -6.92
C GLY A 85 17.70 -9.67 -7.88
N PHE A 86 17.81 -10.93 -7.45
CA PHE A 86 17.41 -12.07 -8.28
C PHE A 86 15.89 -12.11 -8.49
N LYS A 87 15.11 -11.78 -7.47
CA LYS A 87 13.65 -11.63 -7.63
C LYS A 87 13.34 -10.47 -8.59
N LEU A 88 13.99 -9.32 -8.46
CA LEU A 88 13.80 -8.20 -9.39
C LEU A 88 14.18 -8.54 -10.84
N ASP A 89 15.30 -9.24 -11.04
CA ASP A 89 15.72 -9.74 -12.35
C ASP A 89 14.66 -10.65 -12.96
N ALA A 90 14.09 -11.55 -12.15
CA ALA A 90 13.04 -12.47 -12.58
C ALA A 90 11.71 -11.79 -12.95
N TYR A 91 11.51 -10.53 -12.54
CA TYR A 91 10.36 -9.69 -12.90
C TYR A 91 10.71 -8.63 -13.98
N GLY A 92 11.96 -8.60 -14.47
CA GLY A 92 12.41 -7.63 -15.48
C GLY A 92 12.66 -6.21 -14.97
N PHE A 93 12.77 -6.02 -13.65
CA PHE A 93 13.06 -4.72 -13.01
C PHE A 93 14.46 -4.66 -12.37
N GLY A 94 15.22 -5.75 -12.43
CA GLY A 94 16.57 -5.88 -11.86
C GLY A 94 17.71 -5.45 -12.79
N LYS A 95 18.95 -5.56 -12.32
CA LYS A 95 20.19 -5.24 -13.09
C LYS A 95 20.62 -6.37 -14.04
N GLY A 96 20.07 -7.58 -13.89
CA GLY A 96 20.42 -8.79 -14.61
C GLY A 96 21.59 -9.58 -14.01
N ASP A 97 22.14 -9.13 -12.88
CA ASP A 97 23.30 -9.72 -12.19
C ASP A 97 23.00 -10.15 -10.75
N GLY A 98 21.74 -10.09 -10.31
CA GLY A 98 21.31 -10.40 -8.96
C GLY A 98 21.60 -9.32 -7.92
N THR A 99 22.05 -8.12 -8.32
CA THR A 99 22.33 -7.03 -7.38
C THR A 99 21.05 -6.53 -6.71
N ASP A 100 21.02 -6.58 -5.37
CA ASP A 100 19.91 -6.08 -4.58
C ASP A 100 19.68 -4.58 -4.78
N ARG A 101 18.46 -4.14 -4.49
CA ARG A 101 18.08 -2.73 -4.53
C ARG A 101 17.68 -2.24 -3.15
N VAL A 102 18.29 -1.16 -2.68
CA VAL A 102 17.83 -0.42 -1.51
C VAL A 102 16.70 0.48 -1.95
N THR A 103 15.46 0.00 -1.85
CA THR A 103 14.28 0.71 -2.34
C THR A 103 13.87 1.84 -1.42
N ARG A 104 14.09 1.70 -0.11
CA ARG A 104 13.82 2.71 0.91
C ARG A 104 14.91 2.69 1.96
N TRP A 105 15.37 3.86 2.38
CA TRP A 105 16.28 4.01 3.51
C TRP A 105 15.99 5.34 4.17
N LYS A 106 15.44 5.33 5.38
CA LYS A 106 14.89 6.51 6.06
C LYS A 106 15.44 6.60 7.46
N LYS A 107 15.86 7.80 7.89
CA LYS A 107 16.04 8.12 9.31
C LYS A 107 14.80 8.86 9.77
N VAL A 108 14.19 8.40 10.86
CA VAL A 108 12.90 8.90 11.34
C VAL A 108 13.07 9.41 12.77
N LYS A 109 12.46 10.56 13.04
CA LYS A 109 12.38 11.19 14.35
C LYS A 109 10.94 11.58 14.67
N LEU A 110 10.47 11.18 15.84
CA LEU A 110 9.13 11.44 16.32
C LEU A 110 9.16 12.46 17.46
N ASP A 111 8.25 13.42 17.43
CA ASP A 111 7.90 14.27 18.56
C ASP A 111 6.40 14.11 18.82
N ARG A 112 6.10 13.14 19.69
CA ARG A 112 4.71 12.77 20.03
C ARG A 112 3.97 13.89 20.76
N ALA A 113 4.67 14.70 21.54
CA ALA A 113 4.04 15.78 22.30
C ALA A 113 3.47 16.85 21.37
N ASN A 114 4.19 17.15 20.28
CA ASN A 114 3.79 18.14 19.29
C ASN A 114 3.14 17.55 18.03
N GLY A 115 3.01 16.22 17.94
CA GLY A 115 2.42 15.54 16.77
C GLY A 115 3.26 15.70 15.50
N VAL A 116 4.59 15.73 15.63
CA VAL A 116 5.52 15.92 14.51
C VAL A 116 6.21 14.59 14.19
N VAL A 117 6.25 14.26 12.90
CA VAL A 117 7.00 13.14 12.34
C VAL A 117 7.95 13.71 11.29
N GLU A 118 9.24 13.57 11.52
CA GLU A 118 10.29 13.99 10.60
C GLU A 118 11.02 12.76 10.07
N TRP A 119 11.30 12.71 8.78
CA TRP A 119 12.24 11.74 8.24
C TRP A 119 13.12 12.32 7.16
N THR A 120 14.29 11.71 6.98
CA THR A 120 15.22 11.99 5.89
C THR A 120 15.39 10.75 5.05
N ASP A 121 15.17 10.88 3.75
CA ASP A 121 15.44 9.84 2.77
C ASP A 121 16.94 9.79 2.49
N LEU A 122 17.55 8.62 2.69
CA LEU A 122 18.98 8.35 2.42
C LEU A 122 19.19 7.69 1.05
N VAL A 123 18.10 7.38 0.34
CA VAL A 123 18.06 6.98 -1.06
C VAL A 123 16.82 7.63 -1.69
N SER A 124 16.91 8.08 -2.93
CA SER A 124 15.80 8.76 -3.60
C SER A 124 14.68 7.79 -3.96
N GLU A 125 13.48 8.00 -3.41
CA GLU A 125 12.30 7.22 -3.80
C GLU A 125 11.83 7.52 -5.21
N LEU A 126 12.09 8.73 -5.71
CA LEU A 126 11.73 9.17 -7.06
C LEU A 126 12.46 8.36 -8.13
N THR A 127 13.65 7.85 -7.82
CA THR A 127 14.42 6.95 -8.67
C THR A 127 14.26 5.48 -8.26
N LEU A 128 13.19 5.16 -7.52
CA LEU A 128 12.89 3.83 -6.97
C LEU A 128 14.02 3.30 -6.05
N GLY A 129 14.76 4.18 -5.39
CA GLY A 129 15.89 3.86 -4.54
C GLY A 129 17.24 3.85 -5.27
N ALA A 130 18.20 3.11 -4.73
CA ALA A 130 19.53 2.93 -5.29
C ALA A 130 19.92 1.45 -5.27
N TRP A 131 20.80 1.02 -6.18
CA TRP A 131 21.37 -0.32 -6.12
C TRP A 131 22.27 -0.47 -4.90
N ALA A 132 22.36 -1.68 -4.35
CA ALA A 132 23.06 -1.90 -3.08
C ALA A 132 24.56 -1.56 -3.14
N ASP A 133 25.18 -1.69 -4.31
CA ASP A 133 26.56 -1.31 -4.62
C ASP A 133 26.76 0.22 -4.80
N GLU A 134 25.67 0.97 -5.00
CA GLU A 134 25.66 2.42 -5.22
C GLU A 134 25.08 3.21 -4.03
N ALA A 135 24.35 2.54 -3.13
CA ALA A 135 23.67 3.19 -2.01
C ALA A 135 24.66 3.72 -0.97
N THR A 136 24.94 5.02 -1.00
CA THR A 136 25.89 5.69 -0.10
C THR A 136 25.32 6.00 1.28
N GLY A 137 24.00 6.07 1.41
CA GLY A 137 23.33 6.48 2.65
C GLY A 137 23.53 7.96 2.99
N GLU A 138 23.94 8.77 2.00
CA GLU A 138 24.07 10.22 2.16
C GLU A 138 22.69 10.89 2.25
N THR A 139 22.61 12.01 2.96
CA THR A 139 21.37 12.72 3.25
C THR A 139 20.70 13.22 1.98
N GLY A 140 19.43 12.84 1.79
CA GLY A 140 18.56 13.37 0.75
C GLY A 140 17.44 14.23 1.33
N THR A 141 16.29 14.20 0.66
CA THR A 141 15.09 14.97 1.01
C THR A 141 14.65 14.71 2.46
N CYS A 142 14.45 15.78 3.23
CA CYS A 142 13.81 15.73 4.53
C CYS A 142 12.33 16.08 4.38
N ILE A 143 11.46 15.30 5.02
CA ILE A 143 10.02 15.53 5.05
C ILE A 143 9.60 15.63 6.50
N THR A 144 8.91 16.70 6.86
CA THR A 144 8.29 16.86 8.17
C THR A 144 6.78 16.95 8.00
N VAL A 145 6.06 16.10 8.72
CA VAL A 145 4.60 16.13 8.84
C VAL A 145 4.25 16.56 10.26
N THR A 146 3.51 17.66 10.39
CA THR A 146 2.92 18.11 11.65
C THR A 146 1.42 17.87 11.61
N ILE A 147 0.90 17.13 12.59
CA ILE A 147 -0.53 16.87 12.73
C ILE A 147 -1.15 17.97 13.61
N LEU A 148 -1.76 18.94 12.96
CA LEU A 148 -2.42 20.06 13.62
C LEU A 148 -3.73 19.60 14.26
N LYS A 149 -4.04 20.12 15.45
CA LYS A 149 -5.21 19.68 16.24
C LYS A 149 -6.44 20.59 16.13
N ASN A 150 -6.32 21.80 15.57
CA ASN A 150 -7.42 22.77 15.54
C ASN A 150 -7.33 23.70 14.30
N PRO A 151 -8.06 23.39 13.21
CA PRO A 151 -8.74 22.12 12.94
C PRO A 151 -7.75 20.96 12.72
N HIS A 152 -8.24 19.72 12.64
CA HIS A 152 -7.40 18.56 12.34
C HIS A 152 -6.86 18.65 10.90
N ARG A 153 -5.53 18.75 10.73
CA ARG A 153 -4.87 18.87 9.40
C ARG A 153 -3.47 18.28 9.40
N LEU A 154 -2.96 18.00 8.21
CA LEU A 154 -1.56 17.70 7.95
C LEU A 154 -0.87 18.93 7.38
N GLU A 155 0.12 19.44 8.09
CA GLU A 155 1.09 20.39 7.56
C GLU A 155 2.34 19.62 7.14
N ILE A 156 2.67 19.64 5.84
CA ILE A 156 3.77 18.88 5.27
C ILE A 156 4.79 19.87 4.71
N VAL A 157 6.00 19.85 5.27
CA VAL A 157 7.14 20.63 4.81
C VAL A 157 8.18 19.69 4.26
N ILE A 158 8.58 19.90 3.02
CA ILE A 158 9.64 19.16 2.35
C ILE A 158 10.84 20.09 2.23
N GLN A 159 12.01 19.59 2.60
CA GLN A 159 13.29 20.23 2.35
C GLN A 159 14.12 19.31 1.45
N ASP A 160 14.47 19.76 0.25
CA ASP A 160 15.33 18.99 -0.64
C ASP A 160 16.81 19.03 -0.19
N ALA A 161 17.67 18.30 -0.91
CA ALA A 161 19.10 18.25 -0.62
C ALA A 161 19.81 19.62 -0.74
N ASP A 162 19.26 20.55 -1.53
CA ASP A 162 19.78 21.90 -1.70
C ASP A 162 19.25 22.87 -0.61
N GLY A 163 18.39 22.36 0.29
CA GLY A 163 17.79 23.13 1.37
C GLY A 163 16.58 23.99 0.93
N THR A 164 16.11 23.83 -0.31
CA THR A 164 14.90 24.50 -0.79
C THR A 164 13.64 23.84 -0.21
N ASN A 165 12.53 24.58 -0.18
CA ASN A 165 11.26 24.09 0.37
C ASN A 165 10.20 24.07 -0.72
N PRO A 166 10.18 23.04 -1.58
CA PRO A 166 9.22 22.99 -2.67
C PRO A 166 7.81 22.72 -2.12
N SER A 167 6.86 23.58 -2.49
CA SER A 167 5.47 23.56 -1.98
C SER A 167 4.42 23.73 -3.07
N GLY A 168 4.80 23.66 -4.35
CA GLY A 168 3.88 23.86 -5.48
C GLY A 168 2.96 22.65 -5.74
N GLU A 169 2.03 22.82 -6.68
CA GLU A 169 1.01 21.82 -7.03
C GLU A 169 1.60 20.44 -7.41
N ALA A 170 2.73 20.41 -8.12
CA ALA A 170 3.39 19.15 -8.49
C ALA A 170 3.80 18.33 -7.25
N VAL A 171 4.23 19.01 -6.18
CA VAL A 171 4.60 18.38 -4.92
C VAL A 171 3.37 17.91 -4.16
N ALA A 172 2.32 18.75 -4.10
CA ALA A 172 1.03 18.35 -3.53
C ALA A 172 0.50 17.07 -4.20
N ASN A 173 0.53 17.02 -5.53
CA ASN A 173 0.07 15.86 -6.29
C ASN A 173 0.90 14.59 -6.01
N ALA A 174 2.22 14.73 -5.86
CA ALA A 174 3.09 13.61 -5.51
C ALA A 174 2.81 13.08 -4.09
N LEU A 175 2.35 13.94 -3.17
CA LEU A 175 2.05 13.57 -1.79
C LEU A 175 0.73 12.81 -1.63
N TYR A 176 -0.16 12.80 -2.62
CA TYR A 176 -1.38 12.00 -2.55
C TYR A 176 -1.11 10.51 -2.34
N GLY A 177 -0.03 9.97 -2.91
CA GLY A 177 0.35 8.57 -2.66
C GLY A 177 0.59 8.28 -1.17
N LEU A 178 1.18 9.23 -0.44
CA LEU A 178 1.37 9.12 1.01
C LEU A 178 0.07 9.39 1.77
N THR A 179 -0.65 10.48 1.46
CA THR A 179 -1.82 10.86 2.26
C THR A 179 -2.99 9.91 2.04
N ASP A 180 -3.21 9.42 0.82
CA ASP A 180 -4.22 8.39 0.52
C ASP A 180 -3.94 7.08 1.22
N ARG A 181 -2.67 6.73 1.39
CA ARG A 181 -2.25 5.59 2.20
C ARG A 181 -2.62 5.80 3.66
N ILE A 182 -2.20 6.90 4.27
CA ILE A 182 -2.32 7.12 5.71
C ILE A 182 -3.77 7.46 6.10
N VAL A 183 -4.33 8.54 5.55
CA VAL A 183 -5.68 9.02 5.87
C VAL A 183 -6.72 8.00 5.40
N GLY A 184 -6.55 7.46 4.19
CA GLY A 184 -7.44 6.42 3.67
C GLY A 184 -7.45 5.18 4.56
N MET A 185 -6.29 4.73 5.06
CA MET A 185 -6.24 3.60 5.98
C MET A 185 -6.92 3.92 7.32
N VAL A 186 -6.72 5.11 7.90
CA VAL A 186 -7.41 5.51 9.13
C VAL A 186 -8.93 5.48 8.97
N GLN A 187 -9.45 6.04 7.88
CA GLN A 187 -10.89 6.01 7.58
C GLN A 187 -11.40 4.58 7.38
N GLN A 188 -10.62 3.74 6.70
CA GLN A 188 -10.96 2.33 6.48
C GLN A 188 -10.99 1.55 7.79
N LEU A 189 -10.00 1.72 8.67
CA LEU A 189 -9.94 1.07 9.97
C LEU A 189 -11.11 1.50 10.86
N ALA A 190 -11.51 2.77 10.81
CA ALA A 190 -12.64 3.28 11.56
C ALA A 190 -14.00 2.73 11.07
N LYS A 191 -14.09 2.35 9.79
CA LYS A 191 -15.28 1.72 9.17
C LYS A 191 -15.25 0.19 9.18
N ALA A 192 -14.14 -0.43 9.58
CA ALA A 192 -13.97 -1.86 9.51
C ALA A 192 -14.96 -2.60 10.43
N LYS A 193 -15.68 -3.57 9.86
CA LYS A 193 -16.56 -4.50 10.56
C LYS A 193 -15.79 -5.72 11.08
N VAL A 194 -14.78 -6.14 10.33
CA VAL A 194 -13.91 -7.28 10.65
C VAL A 194 -12.44 -6.93 10.48
N LYS A 195 -11.58 -7.60 11.25
CA LYS A 195 -10.13 -7.47 11.15
C LYS A 195 -9.49 -8.65 10.42
N ALA A 196 -8.35 -8.38 9.78
CA ALA A 196 -7.49 -9.42 9.24
C ALA A 196 -6.15 -9.43 9.99
N SER A 197 -5.62 -10.61 10.26
CA SER A 197 -4.34 -10.81 10.93
C SER A 197 -3.54 -11.95 10.32
N VAL A 198 -2.22 -11.90 10.46
CA VAL A 198 -1.35 -13.03 10.11
C VAL A 198 -1.42 -14.09 11.19
N GLU A 199 -1.83 -15.30 10.81
CA GLU A 199 -1.98 -16.44 11.72
C GLU A 199 -1.25 -17.67 11.19
N THR A 200 -0.88 -18.58 12.10
CA THR A 200 -0.32 -19.89 11.75
C THR A 200 -1.39 -20.95 11.97
N LYS A 201 -1.80 -21.66 10.92
CA LYS A 201 -2.75 -22.77 11.05
C LYS A 201 -2.08 -24.04 11.57
N GLY A 202 -2.88 -25.03 11.97
CA GLY A 202 -2.40 -26.32 12.49
C GLY A 202 -1.48 -27.12 11.56
N SER A 203 -1.38 -26.76 10.27
CA SER A 203 -0.38 -27.28 9.32
C SER A 203 1.02 -26.68 9.49
N GLY A 204 1.18 -25.63 10.31
CA GLY A 204 2.42 -24.88 10.50
C GLY A 204 2.66 -23.77 9.47
N GLU A 205 1.82 -23.67 8.44
CA GLU A 205 1.92 -22.62 7.45
C GLU A 205 1.14 -21.36 7.88
N LYS A 206 1.68 -20.19 7.50
CA LYS A 206 1.04 -18.90 7.78
C LYS A 206 0.01 -18.55 6.71
N SER A 207 -1.03 -17.85 7.10
CA SER A 207 -2.00 -17.17 6.22
C SER A 207 -2.49 -15.88 6.85
N VAL A 208 -3.05 -15.00 6.03
CA VAL A 208 -3.92 -13.95 6.53
C VAL A 208 -5.29 -14.57 6.80
N MET A 209 -5.78 -14.40 8.01
CA MET A 209 -7.12 -14.82 8.43
C MET A 209 -7.96 -13.59 8.75
N VAL A 210 -9.18 -13.57 8.24
CA VAL A 210 -10.19 -12.59 8.64
C VAL A 210 -11.04 -13.17 9.78
N GLU A 211 -11.40 -12.32 10.74
CA GLU A 211 -12.40 -12.65 11.78
C GLU A 211 -13.70 -13.19 11.15
N PRO A 212 -14.47 -14.03 11.88
CA PRO A 212 -15.78 -14.52 11.41
C PRO A 212 -16.69 -13.40 10.90
N MET A 213 -17.29 -13.62 9.73
CA MET A 213 -18.10 -12.64 9.00
C MET A 213 -19.61 -12.97 9.03
N ASP A 214 -20.00 -14.04 9.71
CA ASP A 214 -21.36 -14.60 9.73
C ASP A 214 -22.43 -13.57 10.15
N GLU A 215 -22.07 -12.61 11.00
CA GLU A 215 -22.97 -11.54 11.47
C GLU A 215 -23.17 -10.41 10.46
N HIS A 216 -22.42 -10.39 9.36
CA HIS A 216 -22.35 -9.26 8.44
C HIS A 216 -22.76 -9.57 7.01
N VAL A 217 -22.61 -10.82 6.57
CA VAL A 217 -22.82 -11.22 5.18
C VAL A 217 -23.01 -12.74 5.11
N ASP A 218 -23.73 -13.22 4.09
CA ASP A 218 -23.78 -14.65 3.76
C ASP A 218 -22.70 -15.05 2.75
N PHE A 219 -22.48 -16.36 2.62
CA PHE A 219 -21.42 -16.91 1.75
C PHE A 219 -21.58 -16.48 0.28
N ASP A 220 -22.78 -16.61 -0.29
CA ASP A 220 -23.02 -16.36 -1.71
C ASP A 220 -22.92 -14.85 -2.02
N GLY A 221 -23.47 -14.01 -1.15
CA GLY A 221 -23.42 -12.56 -1.24
C GLY A 221 -21.98 -12.05 -1.15
N PHE A 222 -21.19 -12.57 -0.20
CA PHE A 222 -19.78 -12.21 -0.10
C PHE A 222 -18.99 -12.67 -1.33
N PHE A 223 -19.09 -13.95 -1.69
CA PHE A 223 -18.29 -14.53 -2.77
C PHE A 223 -18.51 -13.80 -4.09
N ASN A 224 -19.77 -13.60 -4.49
CA ASN A 224 -20.11 -12.92 -5.75
C ASN A 224 -19.62 -11.47 -5.77
N LYS A 225 -19.77 -10.74 -4.66
CA LYS A 225 -19.32 -9.35 -4.55
C LYS A 225 -17.82 -9.22 -4.52
N PHE A 226 -17.12 -10.16 -3.88
CA PHE A 226 -15.66 -10.17 -3.86
C PHE A 226 -15.11 -10.28 -5.28
N ILE A 227 -15.64 -11.21 -6.09
CA ILE A 227 -15.24 -11.36 -7.50
C ILE A 227 -15.53 -10.09 -8.32
N THR A 228 -16.70 -9.48 -8.12
CA THR A 228 -17.05 -8.22 -8.78
C THR A 228 -16.06 -7.11 -8.44
N ILE A 229 -15.71 -6.95 -7.16
CA ILE A 229 -14.73 -5.95 -6.73
C ILE A 229 -13.36 -6.21 -7.33
N GLN A 230 -12.88 -7.46 -7.36
CA GLN A 230 -11.59 -7.78 -8.00
C GLN A 230 -11.60 -7.41 -9.48
N ARG A 231 -12.69 -7.70 -10.20
CA ARG A 231 -12.84 -7.31 -11.62
C ARG A 231 -12.81 -5.79 -11.80
N GLU A 232 -13.61 -5.06 -11.03
CA GLU A 232 -13.68 -3.59 -11.10
C GLU A 232 -12.34 -2.91 -10.82
N LYS A 233 -11.48 -3.50 -9.97
CA LYS A 233 -10.12 -2.98 -9.75
C LYS A 233 -9.30 -3.00 -11.04
N PHE A 234 -9.40 -4.07 -11.82
CA PHE A 234 -8.73 -4.14 -13.11
C PHE A 234 -9.33 -3.16 -14.10
N GLU A 235 -10.66 -3.00 -14.15
CA GLU A 235 -11.34 -2.05 -15.06
C GLU A 235 -10.92 -0.59 -14.88
N LYS A 236 -10.39 -0.24 -13.69
CA LYS A 236 -9.85 1.10 -13.41
C LYS A 236 -8.45 1.33 -14.01
N ILE A 237 -7.77 0.28 -14.47
CA ILE A 237 -6.47 0.39 -15.13
C ILE A 237 -6.68 0.94 -16.55
N PRO A 238 -6.09 2.10 -16.91
CA PRO A 238 -6.27 2.66 -18.24
C PRO A 238 -5.81 1.69 -19.34
N GLY A 239 -6.66 1.50 -20.36
CA GLY A 239 -6.33 0.64 -21.51
C GLY A 239 -6.38 -0.87 -21.25
N VAL A 240 -6.85 -1.30 -20.06
CA VAL A 240 -7.05 -2.71 -19.76
C VAL A 240 -8.11 -3.34 -20.67
N VAL A 241 -7.87 -4.56 -21.10
CA VAL A 241 -8.86 -5.43 -21.75
C VAL A 241 -9.17 -6.57 -20.79
N ILE A 242 -10.45 -6.86 -20.57
CA ILE A 242 -10.90 -7.99 -19.76
C ILE A 242 -11.67 -8.95 -20.66
N ASP A 243 -11.29 -10.22 -20.63
CA ASP A 243 -11.92 -11.33 -21.34
C ASP A 243 -12.40 -12.39 -20.35
N ASP A 244 -13.47 -13.10 -20.72
CA ASP A 244 -14.10 -14.15 -19.91
C ASP A 244 -14.00 -15.48 -20.67
N PRO A 245 -12.81 -16.12 -20.69
CA PRO A 245 -12.57 -17.26 -21.58
C PRO A 245 -13.42 -18.47 -21.21
N THR A 246 -13.75 -18.63 -19.93
CA THR A 246 -14.60 -19.71 -19.41
C THR A 246 -15.40 -19.24 -18.19
N GLU A 247 -16.46 -19.98 -17.84
CA GLU A 247 -17.22 -19.72 -16.61
C GLU A 247 -16.33 -19.93 -15.38
N GLY A 248 -16.29 -18.93 -14.50
CA GLY A 248 -15.43 -18.97 -13.32
C GLY A 248 -14.02 -18.42 -13.56
N GLU A 249 -13.75 -17.82 -14.72
CA GLU A 249 -12.45 -17.21 -15.03
C GLU A 249 -12.62 -15.88 -15.75
N PHE A 250 -11.79 -14.89 -15.39
CA PHE A 250 -11.56 -13.72 -16.23
C PHE A 250 -10.07 -13.41 -16.35
N VAL A 251 -9.66 -12.97 -17.53
CA VAL A 251 -8.28 -12.62 -17.86
C VAL A 251 -8.21 -11.14 -18.20
N THR A 252 -7.26 -10.44 -17.58
CA THR A 252 -7.04 -9.01 -17.78
C THR A 252 -5.69 -8.80 -18.44
N VAL A 253 -5.65 -7.98 -19.48
CA VAL A 253 -4.44 -7.65 -20.24
C VAL A 253 -4.27 -6.13 -20.19
N ALA A 254 -3.17 -5.67 -19.58
CA ALA A 254 -2.84 -4.25 -19.47
C ALA A 254 -1.60 -3.94 -20.30
N ILE A 255 -1.66 -2.86 -21.09
CA ILE A 255 -0.52 -2.34 -21.85
C ILE A 255 0.18 -1.28 -21.00
N ILE A 256 1.43 -1.54 -20.65
CA ILE A 256 2.27 -0.70 -19.80
C ILE A 256 3.30 0.02 -20.67
N PRO A 257 3.18 1.34 -20.87
CA PRO A 257 4.19 2.11 -21.59
C PRO A 257 5.50 2.13 -20.79
N GLN A 258 6.62 1.93 -21.47
CA GLN A 258 7.96 1.93 -20.91
C GLN A 258 8.65 3.28 -21.11
N PRO A 259 9.67 3.63 -20.29
CA PRO A 259 10.42 4.89 -20.44
C PRO A 259 11.11 5.07 -21.80
N ASP A 260 11.44 3.97 -22.48
CA ASP A 260 12.05 3.98 -23.82
C ASP A 260 11.02 4.12 -24.96
N GLY A 261 9.73 4.27 -24.61
CA GLY A 261 8.62 4.34 -25.56
C GLY A 261 8.11 3.01 -26.07
N SER A 262 8.70 1.87 -25.64
CA SER A 262 8.15 0.55 -25.93
C SER A 262 6.89 0.29 -25.10
N GLU A 263 6.06 -0.65 -25.55
CA GLU A 263 4.90 -1.13 -24.82
C GLU A 263 5.14 -2.55 -24.36
N LYS A 264 4.77 -2.84 -23.12
CA LYS A 264 4.85 -4.18 -22.54
C LYS A 264 3.49 -4.60 -22.00
N THR A 265 3.19 -5.90 -22.08
CA THR A 265 1.86 -6.41 -21.73
C THR A 265 1.90 -7.18 -20.42
N SER A 266 1.20 -6.71 -19.38
CA SER A 266 1.00 -7.50 -18.16
C SER A 266 -0.34 -8.24 -18.24
N THR A 267 -0.33 -9.53 -17.91
CA THR A 267 -1.51 -10.39 -17.95
C THR A 267 -1.82 -10.90 -16.55
N ASN A 268 -3.07 -10.78 -16.12
CA ASN A 268 -3.55 -11.41 -14.89
C ASN A 268 -4.71 -12.34 -15.21
N SER A 269 -4.75 -13.53 -14.62
CA SER A 269 -5.90 -14.44 -14.69
C SER A 269 -6.49 -14.60 -13.30
N VAL A 270 -7.80 -14.42 -13.17
CA VAL A 270 -8.55 -14.70 -11.96
C VAL A 270 -9.44 -15.90 -12.20
N LYS A 271 -9.22 -16.97 -11.44
CA LYS A 271 -10.02 -18.20 -11.45
C LYS A 271 -10.76 -18.33 -10.13
N HIS A 272 -12.02 -18.71 -10.17
CA HIS A 272 -12.85 -18.83 -8.98
C HIS A 272 -13.83 -19.99 -9.05
N ASN A 273 -14.13 -20.58 -7.90
CA ASN A 273 -15.08 -21.68 -7.78
C ASN A 273 -15.94 -21.49 -6.53
N VAL A 274 -17.22 -21.17 -6.76
CA VAL A 274 -18.19 -20.90 -5.69
C VAL A 274 -18.48 -22.13 -4.82
N ASN A 275 -18.38 -23.34 -5.38
CA ASN A 275 -18.67 -24.57 -4.64
C ASN A 275 -17.62 -24.84 -3.56
N THR A 276 -16.36 -24.53 -3.86
CA THR A 276 -15.23 -24.68 -2.94
C THR A 276 -14.89 -23.41 -2.19
N GLY A 277 -15.39 -22.23 -2.61
CA GLY A 277 -15.02 -20.93 -2.04
C GLY A 277 -13.60 -20.47 -2.41
N SER A 278 -12.97 -21.11 -3.41
CA SER A 278 -11.59 -20.81 -3.80
C SER A 278 -11.53 -19.72 -4.88
N ILE A 279 -10.60 -18.78 -4.73
CA ILE A 279 -10.31 -17.71 -5.69
C ILE A 279 -8.79 -17.63 -5.84
N THR A 280 -8.31 -17.57 -7.07
CA THR A 280 -6.88 -17.51 -7.39
C THR A 280 -6.65 -16.38 -8.37
N LEU A 281 -5.69 -15.51 -8.09
CA LEU A 281 -5.18 -14.49 -9.00
C LEU A 281 -3.75 -14.86 -9.39
N GLU A 282 -3.55 -15.22 -10.65
CA GLU A 282 -2.25 -15.46 -11.28
C GLU A 282 -1.78 -14.17 -11.96
N MET A 283 -0.66 -13.62 -11.51
CA MET A 283 -0.02 -12.43 -12.10
C MET A 283 1.14 -12.87 -12.99
N HIS A 284 1.09 -12.47 -14.26
CA HIS A 284 2.14 -12.69 -15.23
C HIS A 284 2.84 -11.37 -15.57
N ASP A 285 4.16 -11.44 -15.68
CA ASP A 285 4.97 -10.30 -16.11
C ASP A 285 4.81 -10.01 -17.61
N THR A 286 5.65 -9.10 -18.09
CA THR A 286 5.63 -8.61 -19.46
C THR A 286 6.07 -9.62 -20.50
N GLU A 287 6.67 -10.72 -20.08
CA GLU A 287 7.11 -11.85 -20.91
C GLU A 287 6.13 -13.03 -20.81
N GLY A 288 5.03 -12.86 -20.08
CA GLY A 288 4.04 -13.91 -19.84
C GLY A 288 4.50 -14.94 -18.80
N ILE A 289 5.51 -14.64 -18.00
CA ILE A 289 5.99 -15.55 -16.97
C ILE A 289 5.17 -15.34 -15.69
N LEU A 290 4.68 -16.43 -15.10
CA LEU A 290 3.98 -16.39 -13.82
C LEU A 290 4.96 -15.91 -12.73
N VAL A 291 4.66 -14.75 -12.14
CA VAL A 291 5.51 -14.13 -11.13
C VAL A 291 4.97 -14.26 -9.71
N ASN A 292 3.65 -14.23 -9.55
CA ASN A 292 3.01 -14.40 -8.24
C ASN A 292 1.61 -14.99 -8.41
N THR A 293 1.19 -15.80 -7.43
CA THR A 293 -0.17 -16.30 -7.32
C THR A 293 -0.73 -15.93 -5.96
N MET A 294 -1.79 -15.13 -5.94
CA MET A 294 -2.55 -14.82 -4.73
C MET A 294 -3.74 -15.77 -4.62
N TYR A 295 -3.88 -16.39 -3.46
CA TYR A 295 -4.95 -17.31 -3.14
C TYR A 295 -5.87 -16.68 -2.10
N TRP A 296 -7.16 -16.85 -2.30
CA TRP A 296 -8.18 -16.65 -1.28
C TRP A 296 -9.03 -17.92 -1.15
N GLN A 297 -9.35 -18.26 0.09
CA GLN A 297 -10.21 -19.38 0.45
C GLN A 297 -11.30 -18.87 1.40
N LEU A 298 -12.55 -18.88 0.93
CA LEU A 298 -13.72 -18.56 1.75
C LEU A 298 -14.21 -19.85 2.42
N HIS A 299 -14.07 -19.91 3.74
CA HIS A 299 -14.57 -21.00 4.59
C HIS A 299 -16.05 -20.77 4.90
N LYS A 300 -16.84 -21.84 5.06
CA LYS A 300 -18.30 -21.76 5.28
C LYS A 300 -18.72 -21.76 6.75
N ASP A 301 -17.92 -22.34 7.64
CA ASP A 301 -18.26 -22.51 9.05
C ASP A 301 -16.99 -22.49 9.94
N PRO A 302 -16.72 -21.39 10.65
CA PRO A 302 -17.38 -20.08 10.50
C PRO A 302 -17.10 -19.46 9.12
N LEU A 303 -17.92 -18.50 8.69
CA LEU A 303 -17.69 -17.75 7.46
C LEU A 303 -16.43 -16.88 7.59
N GLN A 304 -15.32 -17.30 6.99
CA GLN A 304 -14.03 -16.62 7.12
C GLN A 304 -13.28 -16.59 5.80
N LEU A 305 -12.62 -15.47 5.51
CA LEU A 305 -11.69 -15.37 4.39
C LEU A 305 -10.27 -15.68 4.86
N GLU A 306 -9.64 -16.64 4.20
CA GLU A 306 -8.21 -16.92 4.33
C GLU A 306 -7.48 -16.46 3.06
N ALA A 307 -6.28 -15.92 3.19
CA ALA A 307 -5.50 -15.45 2.04
C ALA A 307 -3.98 -15.65 2.20
N TRP A 308 -3.29 -15.91 1.09
CA TRP A 308 -1.83 -15.99 1.03
C TRP A 308 -1.32 -15.83 -0.41
N SER A 309 -0.05 -15.45 -0.59
CA SER A 309 0.59 -15.42 -1.90
C SER A 309 1.64 -16.53 -2.03
N ILE A 310 1.92 -16.96 -3.25
CA ILE A 310 3.03 -17.85 -3.61
C ILE A 310 3.81 -17.19 -4.73
N THR A 311 5.11 -16.94 -4.52
CA THR A 311 5.99 -16.39 -5.55
C THR A 311 6.28 -17.41 -6.66
N LYS A 312 6.85 -16.94 -7.76
CA LYS A 312 7.47 -17.79 -8.80
C LYS A 312 8.43 -18.86 -8.27
N THR A 313 9.10 -18.62 -7.15
CA THR A 313 10.03 -19.58 -6.53
C THR A 313 9.34 -20.61 -5.63
N GLY A 314 8.01 -20.53 -5.48
CA GLY A 314 7.23 -21.38 -4.57
C GLY A 314 7.24 -20.91 -3.12
N GLU A 315 7.77 -19.71 -2.83
CA GLU A 315 7.80 -19.16 -1.47
C GLU A 315 6.40 -18.64 -1.09
N ARG A 316 5.85 -19.13 0.03
CA ARG A 316 4.60 -18.61 0.58
C ARG A 316 4.86 -17.28 1.28
N ILE A 317 4.24 -16.21 0.79
CA ILE A 317 4.32 -14.86 1.36
C ILE A 317 3.04 -14.55 2.11
N VAL A 318 3.22 -14.14 3.38
CA VAL A 318 2.18 -13.62 4.25
C VAL A 318 2.79 -12.51 5.10
N SER A 319 2.15 -11.35 5.11
CA SER A 319 2.63 -10.17 5.82
C SER A 319 1.48 -9.29 6.28
N GLU A 320 1.78 -8.36 7.19
CA GLU A 320 0.83 -7.35 7.65
C GLU A 320 0.34 -6.42 6.52
N SER A 321 1.16 -6.19 5.49
CA SER A 321 0.72 -5.39 4.34
C SER A 321 -0.32 -6.13 3.50
N ILE A 322 -0.18 -7.45 3.34
CA ILE A 322 -1.21 -8.31 2.72
C ILE A 322 -2.44 -8.35 3.61
N ALA A 323 -2.28 -8.47 4.94
CA ALA A 323 -3.40 -8.47 5.87
C ALA A 323 -4.25 -7.20 5.75
N ARG A 324 -3.62 -6.03 5.64
CA ARG A 324 -4.32 -4.75 5.42
C ARG A 324 -5.11 -4.72 4.10
N VAL A 325 -4.54 -5.22 3.01
CA VAL A 325 -5.26 -5.30 1.72
C VAL A 325 -6.44 -6.24 1.81
N VAL A 326 -6.25 -7.42 2.40
CA VAL A 326 -7.32 -8.41 2.58
C VAL A 326 -8.42 -7.85 3.46
N GLN A 327 -8.08 -7.14 4.55
CA GLN A 327 -9.04 -6.47 5.40
C GLN A 327 -9.83 -5.41 4.63
N PHE A 328 -9.17 -4.57 3.83
CA PHE A 328 -9.82 -3.57 3.01
C PHE A 328 -10.82 -4.20 2.03
N ASP A 329 -10.36 -5.19 1.25
CA ASP A 329 -11.18 -5.89 0.27
C ASP A 329 -12.38 -6.58 0.91
N THR A 330 -12.18 -7.16 2.08
CA THR A 330 -13.23 -7.84 2.84
C THR A 330 -14.28 -6.86 3.34
N ASN A 331 -13.88 -5.75 3.95
CA ASN A 331 -14.82 -4.75 4.45
C ASN A 331 -15.60 -4.06 3.33
N GLN A 332 -14.92 -3.75 2.21
CA GLN A 332 -15.59 -3.23 1.01
C GLN A 332 -16.59 -4.26 0.44
N THR A 333 -16.24 -5.55 0.45
CA THR A 333 -17.14 -6.62 0.00
C THR A 333 -18.37 -6.73 0.89
N ILE A 334 -18.19 -6.72 2.22
CA ILE A 334 -19.30 -6.75 3.19
C ILE A 334 -20.23 -5.54 2.99
N GLU A 335 -19.67 -4.34 2.80
CA GLU A 335 -20.46 -3.13 2.56
C GLU A 335 -21.32 -3.26 1.30
N ARG A 336 -20.74 -3.70 0.18
CA ARG A 336 -21.45 -3.82 -1.10
C ARG A 336 -22.38 -5.01 -1.19
N ALA A 337 -22.12 -6.09 -0.47
CA ALA A 337 -23.04 -7.21 -0.34
C ALA A 337 -24.34 -6.81 0.39
N ASN A 338 -24.26 -5.84 1.31
CA ASN A 338 -25.42 -5.32 2.03
C ASN A 338 -26.11 -4.15 1.30
N SER A 339 -25.52 -3.60 0.24
CA SER A 339 -26.10 -2.50 -0.53
C SER A 339 -27.16 -2.99 -1.51
N TRP A 340 -28.36 -2.43 -1.42
CA TRP A 340 -29.45 -2.69 -2.38
C TRP A 340 -29.15 -2.20 -3.80
N PHE A 341 -28.18 -1.29 -3.96
CA PHE A 341 -27.88 -0.66 -5.25
C PHE A 341 -26.75 -1.33 -6.05
N GLY A 342 -26.24 -2.48 -5.59
CA GLY A 342 -25.19 -3.22 -6.28
C GLY A 342 -23.78 -2.72 -5.98
#